data_AF-A0A2M7UQD8-F1
#
_entry.id   AF-A0A2M7UQD8-F1
#
_cell.length_a   1.000
_cell.length_b   1.000
_cell.length_c   1.000
_cell.angle_alpha   90.00
_cell.angle_beta   90.00
_cell.angle_gamma   90.00
#
_symmetry.space_group_name_H-M   'P 1'
#
loop_
_entity.id
_entity.type
_entity.pdbx_description
1 polymer ?
#
loop_
_entity_poly.entity_id
_entity_poly.type
_entity_poly.pdbx_seq_one_letter_code
_entity_poly.pdbx_strand_id
1 'polypeptide(L)' 'MYHIRKTKTSSKATAVQVASYIERKMTLAKHIGSGHTNEEMKALLKIAEAWIKKNQATKLV' A
#
# COMPACT_ATOMS: atom_id res chain seq x y z
N MET A 1 12.23 2.65 -3.38
CA MET A 1 11.65 2.27 -2.08
C MET A 1 10.14 2.11 -2.20
N TYR A 2 9.53 1.13 -1.51
CA TYR A 2 8.07 0.98 -1.44
C TYR A 2 7.50 1.89 -0.34
N HIS A 3 6.35 2.51 -0.60
CA HIS A 3 5.64 3.38 0.33
C HIS A 3 4.14 3.09 0.30
N ILE A 4 3.46 3.32 1.44
CA ILE A 4 2.01 3.16 1.55
C ILE A 4 1.33 4.44 1.07
N ARG A 5 0.41 4.32 0.13
CA ARG A 5 -0.43 5.38 -0.40
C ARG A 5 -1.88 5.14 0.02
N LYS A 6 -2.52 6.16 0.60
CA LYS A 6 -3.94 6.17 0.92
C LYS A 6 -4.66 7.09 -0.07
N THR A 7 -5.76 6.64 -0.65
CA THR A 7 -6.56 7.47 -1.57
C THR A 7 -8.05 7.28 -1.32
N LYS A 8 -8.83 8.36 -1.43
CA LYS A 8 -10.30 8.27 -1.33
C LYS A 8 -10.85 7.68 -2.63
N THR A 9 -11.73 6.71 -2.50
CA THR A 9 -12.46 6.11 -3.62
C THR A 9 -13.75 6.88 -3.88
N SER A 10 -14.35 6.68 -5.05
CA SER A 10 -15.66 7.23 -5.41
C SER A 10 -16.76 6.81 -4.43
N SER A 11 -16.65 5.61 -3.85
CA SER A 11 -17.59 5.05 -2.87
C SER A 11 -17.39 5.55 -1.43
N LYS A 12 -16.62 6.64 -1.22
CA LYS A 12 -16.23 7.20 0.10
C LYS A 12 -15.33 6.31 0.96
N ALA A 13 -14.94 5.12 0.49
CA ALA A 13 -13.95 4.28 1.15
C ALA A 13 -12.54 4.88 1.03
N THR A 14 -11.64 4.55 1.95
CA THR A 14 -10.19 4.81 1.79
C THR A 14 -9.51 3.55 1.27
N ALA A 15 -8.89 3.65 0.10
CA ALA A 15 -8.06 2.59 -0.47
C ALA A 15 -6.62 2.68 0.03
N VAL A 16 -6.06 1.55 0.43
CA VAL A 16 -4.67 1.36 0.84
C VAL A 16 -3.91 0.67 -0.28
N GLN A 17 -2.84 1.31 -0.73
CA GLN A 17 -2.04 0.91 -1.86
C GLN A 17 -0.55 0.93 -1.47
N VAL A 18 0.25 0.10 -2.11
CA VAL A 18 1.71 0.17 -2.04
C VAL A 18 2.21 0.64 -3.39
N ALA A 19 2.95 1.75 -3.38
CA ALA A 19 3.56 2.31 -4.58
C ALA A 19 5.09 2.33 -4.42
N SER A 20 5.79 2.39 -5.54
CA SER A 20 7.24 2.55 -5.60
C SER A 20 7.59 3.61 -6.62
N TYR A 21 8.69 4.32 -6.38
CA TYR A 21 9.31 5.15 -7.40
C TYR A 21 10.42 4.35 -8.09
N ILE A 22 10.32 4.22 -9.40
CA ILE A 22 11.32 3.61 -10.27
C ILE A 22 11.56 4.61 -11.41
N GLU A 23 12.80 5.05 -11.60
CA GLU A 23 13.17 5.97 -12.69
C GLU A 23 12.31 7.24 -12.74
N ARG A 24 12.08 7.87 -11.58
CA ARG A 24 11.21 9.06 -11.39
C ARG A 24 9.72 8.84 -11.72
N LYS A 25 9.32 7.62 -12.08
CA LYS A 25 7.92 7.25 -12.29
C LYS A 25 7.37 6.57 -11.04
N MET A 26 6.20 7.04 -10.57
CA MET A 26 5.46 6.35 -9.53
C MET A 26 4.72 5.15 -10.14
N THR A 27 5.05 3.95 -9.68
CA THR A 27 4.41 2.70 -10.09
C THR A 27 3.60 2.14 -8.93
N LEU A 28 2.37 1.72 -9.20
CA LEU A 28 1.57 0.99 -8.21
C LEU A 28 2.09 -0.45 -8.12
N ALA A 29 2.68 -0.81 -6.99
CA ALA A 29 3.24 -2.14 -6.77
C ALA A 29 2.16 -3.14 -6.34
N LYS A 30 1.24 -2.72 -5.46
CA LYS A 30 0.15 -3.59 -4.99
C LYS A 30 -1.05 -2.78 -4.51
N HIS A 31 -2.25 -3.21 -4.86
CA HIS A 31 -3.48 -2.79 -4.20
C HIS A 31 -3.77 -3.74 -3.01
N ILE A 32 -3.91 -3.18 -1.81
CA ILE A 32 -4.14 -3.98 -0.58
C ILE A 32 -5.62 -4.14 -0.31
N GLY A 33 -6.40 -3.07 -0.51
CA GLY A 33 -7.86 -3.08 -0.36
C GLY A 33 -8.39 -1.68 -0.04
N SER A 34 -9.68 -1.59 0.28
CA SER A 34 -10.33 -0.37 0.75
C SER A 34 -11.19 -0.67 1.97
N GLY A 35 -11.32 0.32 2.86
CA GLY A 35 -12.15 0.21 4.06
C GLY A 35 -12.84 1.53 4.38
N HIS A 36 -13.88 1.43 5.21
CA HIS A 36 -14.73 2.55 5.61
C HIS A 36 -14.52 2.91 7.09
N THR A 37 -14.01 1.96 7.87
CA THR A 37 -13.80 2.09 9.31
C THR A 37 -12.31 2.16 9.67
N ASN A 38 -12.03 2.65 10.89
CA ASN A 38 -10.68 2.72 11.42
C ASN A 38 -10.06 1.33 11.65
N GLU A 39 -10.89 0.33 12.00
CA GLU A 39 -10.44 -1.04 12.24
C GLU A 39 -10.00 -1.72 10.95
N GLU A 40 -10.79 -1.59 9.88
CA GLU A 40 -10.42 -2.04 8.54
C GLU A 40 -9.14 -1.35 8.06
N MET A 41 -9.03 -0.03 8.28
CA MET A 41 -7.81 0.71 7.94
C MET A 41 -6.59 0.17 8.67
N LYS A 42 -6.71 -0.11 9.97
CA LYS A 42 -5.60 -0.65 10.78
C LYS A 42 -5.17 -2.02 10.27
N ALA A 43 -6.12 -2.89 9.90
CA ALA A 43 -5.84 -4.20 9.31
C ALA A 43 -5.13 -4.07 7.95
N LEU A 44 -5.66 -3.22 7.06
CA LEU A 44 -5.08 -2.98 5.73
C LEU A 44 -3.67 -2.39 5.79
N LEU A 45 -3.42 -1.46 6.73
CA LEU A 45 -2.09 -0.90 6.95
C LEU A 45 -1.10 -1.98 7.41
N LYS A 46 -1.49 -2.84 8.38
CA LYS A 46 -0.64 -3.93 8.85
C LYS A 46 -0.28 -4.91 7.72
N ILE A 47 -1.23 -5.22 6.84
CA ILE A 47 -0.99 -6.05 5.66
C ILE A 47 -0.04 -5.36 4.68
N ALA A 48 -0.23 -4.06 4.44
CA ALA A 48 0.64 -3.27 3.56
C ALA A 48 2.09 -3.23 4.08
N GLU A 49 2.28 -3.03 5.39
CA GLU A 49 3.59 -3.04 6.04
C GLU A 49 4.27 -4.41 5.92
N ALA A 50 3.54 -5.49 6.19
CA ALA A 50 4.06 -6.85 6.04
C ALA A 50 4.48 -7.13 4.58
N TRP A 51 3.67 -6.69 3.62
CA TRP A 51 4.00 -6.80 2.19
C TRP A 51 5.27 -6.02 1.85
N ILE A 52 5.40 -4.78 2.34
CA ILE A 52 6.59 -3.96 2.11
C ILE A 52 7.84 -4.63 2.69
N LYS A 53 7.79 -5.09 3.95
CA LYS A 53 8.92 -5.78 4.59
C LYS A 53 9.36 -7.01 3.80
N LYS A 54 8.39 -7.84 3.39
CA LYS A 54 8.66 -9.02 2.57
C LYS A 54 9.36 -8.66 1.26
N ASN A 55 8.87 -7.64 0.55
CA ASN A 55 9.37 -7.26 -0.78
C ASN A 55 10.59 -6.34 -0.76
N GLN A 56 10.90 -5.68 0.36
CA GLN A 56 12.15 -4.97 0.56
C GLN A 56 13.31 -5.95 0.77
N ALA A 57 13.08 -7.03 1.54
CA ALA A 57 14.09 -8.07 1.77
C ALA A 57 14.47 -8.83 0.49
N THR A 58 13.53 -9.02 -0.44
CA THR A 58 13.77 -9.75 -1.71
C THR A 58 14.60 -8.95 -2.72
N LYS A 59 14.82 -7.64 -2.52
CA LYS A 59 15.58 -6.79 -3.46
C LYS A 59 17.08 -6.66 -3.13
N LEU A 60 17.58 -7.38 -2.13
CA LEU A 60 18.95 -7.32 -1.63
C LEU A 60 19.83 -8.52 -2.05
N VAL A 61 19.41 -9.28 -3.07
CA VAL A 61 20.16 -10.41 -3.64
C VAL A 61 20.50 -10.17 -5.10
#